data_AF-A0A7W2TN19-F1
#
_entry.id   AF-A0A7W2TN19-F1
#
_cell.length_a   1.000
_cell.length_b   1.000
_cell.length_c   1.000
_cell.angle_alpha   90.00
_cell.angle_beta   90.00
_cell.angle_gamma   90.00
#
_symmetry.space_group_name_H-M   'P 1'
#
loop_
_entity.id
_entity.type
_entity.pdbx_description
1 polymer ?
#
loop_
_entity_poly.entity_id
_entity_poly.type
_entity_poly.pdbx_seq_one_letter_code
_entity_poly.pdbx_strand_id
1 'polypeptide(L)'
;MIRLLSIFFLCSFSLNATPTSSHDLRSLYSKGQAHWPAIQTSDGRSVEPMSLLPVASPKPEHVALGDKLFHDVQLSRNNTVSCATCHERDKGFHDGRTTAVGIDGKIGTRNTPAIFGIDQWQSFFWDGRAKTAEQQALMPISNPIEMDLDPQKALMRVNKDKSYTAFNKSAFNSNTLSMAQMAEALVAFERTLIAPNTRFKSFINEVQSNPKKALRRLSDNELNGLHLFRTKAKCMTCHNDALLSDNQFHGTGLHYYGRSFEDKGRFNFTNNPSNIGLFRTPSLLGLTETFPWMHNGLFDDLLGIVNMYNHGGARPKPRKSQLNDPHFPKTTKLLKPLKLTKQERLDLVAFLRIL
;
A
#
# COMPACT_ATOMS: atom_id res chain seq x y z
N MET A 1 -47.34 5.92 -54.97
CA MET A 1 -46.06 5.37 -54.45
C MET A 1 -45.81 5.97 -53.08
N ILE A 2 -46.16 5.27 -52.00
CA ILE A 2 -45.92 5.70 -50.62
C ILE A 2 -45.01 4.62 -50.00
N ARG A 3 -43.76 4.98 -49.67
CA ARG A 3 -42.79 4.09 -49.01
C ARG A 3 -42.94 4.24 -47.49
N LEU A 4 -43.33 3.15 -46.82
CA LEU A 4 -43.20 3.00 -45.37
C LEU A 4 -41.75 2.69 -45.02
N LEU A 5 -41.10 3.54 -44.22
CA LEU A 5 -39.85 3.20 -43.51
C LEU A 5 -40.19 2.51 -42.19
N SER A 6 -39.73 1.27 -42.02
CA SER A 6 -39.77 0.55 -40.74
C SER A 6 -38.48 0.85 -39.97
N ILE A 7 -38.62 1.37 -38.75
CA ILE A 7 -37.52 1.61 -37.81
C ILE A 7 -37.40 0.37 -36.92
N PHE A 8 -36.29 -0.37 -37.04
CA PHE A 8 -35.95 -1.47 -36.13
C PHE A 8 -35.25 -0.91 -34.89
N PHE A 9 -35.89 -1.01 -33.73
CA PHE A 9 -35.28 -0.76 -32.42
C PHE A 9 -34.59 -2.05 -31.95
N LEU A 10 -33.26 -2.09 -32.01
CA LEU A 10 -32.45 -3.16 -31.40
C LEU A 10 -32.32 -2.88 -29.90
N CYS A 11 -33.11 -3.60 -29.11
CA CYS A 11 -33.02 -3.61 -27.65
C CYS A 11 -31.91 -4.58 -27.22
N SER A 12 -30.73 -4.05 -26.89
CA SER A 12 -29.61 -4.85 -26.36
C SER A 12 -29.86 -5.15 -24.87
N PHE A 13 -30.39 -6.34 -24.57
CA PHE A 13 -30.45 -6.85 -23.20
C PHE A 13 -29.04 -7.21 -22.74
N SER A 14 -28.54 -6.48 -21.73
CA SER A 14 -27.35 -6.87 -20.98
C SER A 14 -27.75 -7.98 -19.99
N LEU A 15 -27.27 -9.20 -20.25
CA LEU A 15 -27.43 -10.34 -19.36
C LEU A 15 -26.69 -10.08 -18.05
N ASN A 16 -27.45 -9.95 -16.96
CA ASN A 16 -26.94 -10.10 -15.60
C ASN A 16 -26.44 -11.54 -15.43
N ALA A 17 -25.11 -11.73 -15.41
CA ALA A 17 -24.51 -13.04 -15.24
C ALA A 17 -24.78 -13.61 -13.84
N THR A 18 -25.31 -14.83 -13.82
CA THR A 18 -25.50 -15.75 -12.70
C THR A 18 -24.19 -16.10 -11.99
N PRO A 19 -24.23 -16.62 -10.73
CA PRO A 19 -23.03 -17.07 -10.04
C PRO A 19 -22.38 -18.18 -10.86
N THR A 20 -21.24 -17.84 -11.46
CA THR A 20 -20.49 -18.68 -12.38
C THR A 20 -19.88 -19.82 -11.56
N SER A 21 -20.08 -21.08 -11.97
CA SER A 21 -19.46 -22.22 -11.28
C SER A 21 -17.92 -22.08 -11.30
N SER A 22 -17.21 -22.67 -10.33
CA SER A 22 -15.73 -22.55 -10.28
C SER A 22 -15.08 -23.12 -11.55
N HIS A 23 -15.66 -24.16 -12.13
CA HIS A 23 -15.24 -24.75 -13.40
C HIS A 23 -15.38 -23.75 -14.57
N ASP A 24 -16.48 -23.01 -14.62
CA ASP A 24 -16.70 -21.97 -15.63
C ASP A 24 -15.73 -20.79 -15.45
N LEU A 25 -15.47 -20.38 -14.22
CA LEU A 25 -14.48 -19.34 -13.91
C LEU A 25 -13.07 -19.76 -14.34
N ARG A 26 -12.69 -21.02 -14.08
CA ARG A 26 -11.39 -21.54 -14.48
C ARG A 26 -11.23 -21.55 -16.00
N SER A 27 -12.28 -21.98 -16.72
CA SER A 27 -12.31 -21.90 -18.19
C SER A 27 -12.13 -20.46 -18.68
N LEU A 28 -12.85 -19.51 -18.09
CA LEU A 28 -12.78 -18.10 -18.47
C LEU A 28 -11.40 -17.48 -18.22
N TYR A 29 -10.83 -17.70 -17.04
CA TYR A 29 -9.53 -17.12 -16.68
C TYR A 29 -8.36 -17.78 -17.45
N SER A 30 -8.56 -18.98 -18.00
CA SER A 30 -7.54 -19.70 -18.76
C SER A 30 -7.23 -19.09 -20.13
N LYS A 31 -8.01 -18.10 -20.55
CA LYS A 31 -7.82 -17.32 -21.78
C LYS A 31 -6.78 -16.19 -21.62
N GLY A 32 -6.24 -16.00 -20.42
CA GLY A 32 -5.28 -14.95 -20.11
C GLY A 32 -5.94 -13.63 -19.72
N GLN A 33 -5.14 -12.74 -19.11
CA GLN A 33 -5.63 -11.56 -18.40
C GLN A 33 -6.44 -10.59 -19.28
N ALA A 34 -6.09 -10.46 -20.57
CA ALA A 34 -6.81 -9.63 -21.53
C ALA A 34 -8.27 -10.09 -21.78
N HIS A 35 -8.60 -11.34 -21.48
CA HIS A 35 -9.92 -11.94 -21.71
C HIS A 35 -10.71 -12.17 -20.42
N TRP A 36 -10.16 -11.76 -19.27
CA TRP A 36 -10.87 -11.88 -18.01
C TRP A 36 -12.10 -10.97 -17.98
N PRO A 37 -13.09 -11.26 -17.11
CA PRO A 37 -14.17 -10.32 -16.83
C PRO A 37 -13.63 -8.92 -16.55
N ALA A 38 -14.33 -7.91 -17.07
CA ALA A 38 -14.02 -6.52 -16.81
C ALA A 38 -14.03 -6.22 -15.31
N ILE A 39 -13.11 -5.35 -14.89
CA ILE A 39 -13.03 -4.89 -13.50
C ILE A 39 -14.26 -4.03 -13.21
N GLN A 40 -14.86 -4.20 -12.03
CA GLN A 40 -15.99 -3.40 -11.57
C GLN A 40 -15.54 -2.54 -10.40
N THR A 41 -15.66 -1.21 -10.54
CA THR A 41 -15.33 -0.23 -9.50
C THR A 41 -16.60 0.37 -8.90
N SER A 42 -16.47 1.00 -7.73
CA SER A 42 -17.61 1.59 -7.00
C SER A 42 -18.21 2.84 -7.67
N ASP A 43 -17.41 3.51 -8.49
CA ASP A 43 -17.70 4.72 -9.24
C ASP A 43 -17.74 4.50 -10.76
N GLY A 44 -17.52 3.28 -11.23
CA GLY A 44 -17.60 2.91 -12.65
C GLY A 44 -16.40 3.34 -13.49
N ARG A 45 -15.33 3.87 -12.88
CA ARG A 45 -14.10 4.21 -13.60
C ARG A 45 -13.34 2.95 -14.00
N SER A 46 -12.67 3.02 -15.15
CA SER A 46 -11.65 2.05 -15.54
C SER A 46 -10.41 2.21 -14.66
N VAL A 47 -9.77 1.09 -14.34
CA VAL A 47 -8.49 1.04 -13.61
C VAL A 47 -7.58 0.03 -14.29
N GLU A 48 -6.27 0.23 -14.14
CA GLU A 48 -5.29 -0.71 -14.66
C GLU A 48 -5.41 -2.08 -13.98
N PRO A 49 -5.21 -3.17 -14.72
CA PRO A 49 -5.20 -4.50 -14.15
C PRO A 49 -4.01 -4.67 -13.19
N MET A 50 -4.12 -5.64 -12.29
CA MET A 50 -3.01 -6.00 -11.41
C MET A 50 -1.84 -6.55 -12.25
N SER A 51 -0.63 -6.10 -11.96
CA SER A 51 0.58 -6.43 -12.72
C SER A 51 1.76 -6.67 -11.76
N LEU A 52 2.94 -7.03 -12.30
CA LEU A 52 4.16 -7.08 -11.52
C LEU A 52 4.75 -5.69 -11.37
N LEU A 53 5.40 -5.43 -10.23
CA LEU A 53 6.27 -4.25 -10.09
C LEU A 53 7.32 -4.23 -11.20
N PRO A 54 7.56 -3.06 -11.84
CA PRO A 54 8.73 -2.86 -12.67
C PRO A 54 10.01 -3.19 -11.90
N VAL A 55 10.99 -3.75 -12.60
CA VAL A 55 12.30 -4.04 -12.01
C VAL A 55 13.09 -2.74 -11.91
N ALA A 56 13.37 -2.28 -10.69
CA ALA A 56 14.28 -1.18 -10.45
C ALA A 56 15.73 -1.63 -10.73
N SER A 57 16.55 -0.71 -11.24
CA SER A 57 17.97 -0.97 -11.53
C SER A 57 18.86 0.17 -10.99
N PRO A 58 18.91 0.38 -9.66
CA PRO A 58 19.79 1.38 -9.07
C PRO A 58 21.27 1.00 -9.27
N LYS A 59 22.15 2.01 -9.26
CA LYS A 59 23.59 1.79 -9.38
C LYS A 59 24.13 0.98 -8.19
N PRO A 60 24.87 -0.13 -8.40
CA PRO A 60 25.35 -1.00 -7.31
C PRO A 60 26.15 -0.27 -6.23
N GLU A 61 26.97 0.70 -6.62
CA GLU A 61 27.79 1.50 -5.72
C GLU A 61 26.96 2.47 -4.85
N HIS A 62 25.83 2.97 -5.36
CA HIS A 62 24.88 3.75 -4.55
C HIS A 62 24.12 2.82 -3.58
N VAL A 63 23.73 1.62 -4.04
CA VAL A 63 23.06 0.61 -3.20
C VAL A 63 23.94 0.21 -2.02
N ALA A 64 25.23 -0.06 -2.25
CA ALA A 64 26.15 -0.48 -1.20
C ALA A 64 26.33 0.60 -0.11
N LEU A 65 26.41 1.88 -0.51
CA LEU A 65 26.43 2.99 0.44
C LEU A 65 25.09 3.14 1.17
N GLY A 66 23.98 3.00 0.45
CA GLY A 66 22.63 3.04 1.01
C GLY A 66 22.37 1.97 2.05
N ASP A 67 22.77 0.72 1.77
CA ASP A 67 22.64 -0.42 2.68
C ASP A 67 23.39 -0.17 3.98
N LYS A 68 24.62 0.37 3.88
CA LYS A 68 25.40 0.78 5.04
C LYS A 68 24.67 1.86 5.85
N LEU A 69 24.16 2.92 5.21
CA LEU A 69 23.41 3.99 5.88
C LEU A 69 22.12 3.47 6.53
N PHE A 70 21.37 2.60 5.86
CA PHE A 70 20.08 2.07 6.32
C PHE A 70 20.21 1.28 7.63
N HIS A 71 21.35 0.61 7.83
CA HIS A 71 21.64 -0.17 9.02
C HIS A 71 22.44 0.60 10.08
N ASP A 72 22.91 1.81 9.80
CA ASP A 72 23.78 2.56 10.69
C ASP A 72 23.01 3.34 11.76
N VAL A 73 23.22 2.96 13.02
CA VAL A 73 22.59 3.60 14.17
C VAL A 73 23.12 5.02 14.44
N GLN A 74 24.27 5.41 13.88
CA GLN A 74 24.85 6.74 14.12
C GLN A 74 23.97 7.89 13.58
N LEU A 75 23.01 7.56 12.73
CA LEU A 75 21.97 8.47 12.24
C LEU A 75 20.94 8.84 13.33
N SER A 76 20.94 8.18 14.50
CA SER A 76 20.11 8.52 15.65
C SER A 76 20.88 9.26 16.75
N ARG A 77 20.18 10.05 17.57
CA ARG A 77 20.80 10.93 18.59
C ARG A 77 21.79 10.20 19.49
N ASN A 78 21.40 9.02 19.98
CA ASN A 78 22.09 8.21 20.97
C ASN A 78 22.72 6.93 20.39
N ASN A 79 22.75 6.77 19.07
CA ASN A 79 23.29 5.59 18.38
C ASN A 79 22.56 4.27 18.71
N THR A 80 21.23 4.27 18.89
CA THR A 80 20.47 3.04 19.17
C THR A 80 19.44 2.66 18.11
N VAL A 81 19.10 3.55 17.17
CA VAL A 81 18.07 3.33 16.14
C VAL A 81 18.64 3.59 14.75
N SER A 82 18.33 2.71 13.80
CA SER A 82 18.56 2.89 12.37
C SER A 82 17.26 2.67 11.59
N CYS A 83 17.26 2.86 10.27
CA CYS A 83 16.09 2.55 9.45
C CYS A 83 15.67 1.08 9.61
N ALA A 84 16.65 0.18 9.68
CA ALA A 84 16.46 -1.26 9.88
C ALA A 84 15.83 -1.64 11.24
N THR A 85 15.84 -0.75 12.23
CA THR A 85 15.18 -1.00 13.53
C THR A 85 13.65 -1.07 13.40
N CYS A 86 13.07 -0.29 12.49
CA CYS A 86 11.61 -0.28 12.25
C CYS A 86 11.24 -1.01 10.95
N HIS A 87 12.13 -1.00 9.95
CA HIS A 87 11.93 -1.68 8.68
C HIS A 87 12.74 -2.97 8.63
N GLU A 88 12.33 -3.96 9.43
CA GLU A 88 13.07 -5.22 9.61
C GLU A 88 12.90 -6.13 8.40
N ARG A 89 14.01 -6.57 7.79
CA ARG A 89 14.00 -7.43 6.59
C ARG A 89 13.15 -8.71 6.77
N ASP A 90 13.30 -9.37 7.92
CA ASP A 90 12.65 -10.66 8.20
C ASP A 90 11.15 -10.53 8.51
N LYS A 91 10.65 -9.29 8.64
CA LYS A 91 9.23 -8.96 8.80
C LYS A 91 8.67 -8.21 7.59
N GLY A 92 9.31 -8.34 6.42
CA GLY A 92 8.85 -7.65 5.21
C GLY A 92 9.04 -6.13 5.26
N PHE A 93 10.15 -5.67 5.85
CA PHE A 93 10.48 -4.25 6.05
C PHE A 93 9.39 -3.49 6.82
N HIS A 94 8.88 -4.18 7.84
CA HIS A 94 7.91 -3.77 8.87
C HIS A 94 8.50 -4.14 10.26
N ASP A 95 7.88 -3.77 11.37
CA ASP A 95 8.38 -4.05 12.74
C ASP A 95 7.56 -5.08 13.54
N GLY A 96 6.45 -5.55 12.99
CA GLY A 96 5.47 -6.46 13.59
C GLY A 96 4.65 -5.82 14.71
N ARG A 97 4.63 -4.49 14.85
CA ARG A 97 4.00 -3.79 15.97
C ARG A 97 2.77 -2.98 15.54
N THR A 98 1.90 -2.70 16.51
CA THR A 98 0.77 -1.78 16.32
C THR A 98 1.26 -0.38 15.93
N THR A 99 2.26 0.14 16.65
CA THR A 99 2.96 1.38 16.30
C THR A 99 4.46 1.26 16.54
N ALA A 100 5.25 2.06 15.82
CA ALA A 100 6.70 2.05 15.90
C ALA A 100 7.21 2.38 17.30
N VAL A 101 8.32 1.76 17.70
CA VAL A 101 9.07 2.10 18.92
C VAL A 101 10.42 2.65 18.49
N GLY A 102 10.64 3.94 18.72
CA GLY A 102 11.88 4.61 18.35
C GLY A 102 12.81 4.83 19.53
N ILE A 103 13.58 5.91 19.45
CA ILE A 103 14.61 6.26 20.41
C ILE A 103 14.05 6.42 21.84
N ASP A 104 14.85 6.03 22.84
CA ASP A 104 14.49 6.03 24.26
C ASP A 104 13.21 5.23 24.59
N GLY A 105 12.78 4.31 23.71
CA GLY A 105 11.55 3.53 23.87
C GLY A 105 10.27 4.33 23.61
N LYS A 106 10.37 5.50 22.98
CA LYS A 106 9.20 6.33 22.65
C LYS A 106 8.31 5.62 21.63
N ILE A 107 7.01 5.67 21.86
CA ILE A 107 6.00 5.00 21.05
C ILE A 107 5.39 6.01 20.06
N GLY A 108 5.44 5.66 18.78
CA GLY A 108 4.81 6.43 17.70
C GLY A 108 3.29 6.28 17.67
N THR A 109 2.65 7.05 16.79
CA THR A 109 1.19 7.07 16.64
C THR A 109 0.68 6.21 15.48
N ARG A 110 1.58 5.72 14.63
CA ARG A 110 1.25 4.95 13.43
C ARG A 110 2.05 3.66 13.32
N ASN A 111 1.44 2.69 12.65
CA ASN A 111 2.06 1.45 12.19
C ASN A 111 3.13 1.78 11.14
N THR A 112 4.27 1.11 11.23
CA THR A 112 5.36 1.23 10.25
C THR A 112 4.90 0.64 8.92
N PRO A 113 4.86 1.37 7.80
CA PRO A 113 4.46 0.78 6.53
C PRO A 113 5.59 -0.08 5.94
N ALA A 114 5.26 -1.18 5.26
CA ALA A 114 6.22 -1.85 4.40
C ALA A 114 6.63 -0.94 3.22
N ILE A 115 7.91 -1.00 2.83
CA ILE A 115 8.55 -0.08 1.87
C ILE A 115 8.90 -0.78 0.55
N PHE A 116 8.03 -1.66 0.07
CA PHE A 116 8.20 -2.32 -1.23
C PHE A 116 7.81 -1.42 -2.40
N GLY A 117 8.60 -1.48 -3.48
CA GLY A 117 8.25 -0.85 -4.75
C GLY A 117 8.11 0.67 -4.66
N ILE A 118 8.94 1.33 -3.85
CA ILE A 118 8.86 2.77 -3.58
C ILE A 118 8.91 3.65 -4.84
N ASP A 119 9.48 3.17 -5.94
CA ASP A 119 9.48 3.87 -7.23
C ASP A 119 8.09 4.05 -7.85
N GLN A 120 7.13 3.23 -7.41
CA GLN A 120 5.74 3.32 -7.86
C GLN A 120 4.89 4.18 -6.92
N TRP A 121 5.45 4.69 -5.82
CA TRP A 121 4.72 5.51 -4.85
C TRP A 121 4.66 6.97 -5.31
N GLN A 122 3.48 7.58 -5.28
CA GLN A 122 3.29 9.00 -5.66
C GLN A 122 3.51 9.97 -4.49
N SER A 123 3.48 9.45 -3.26
CA SER A 123 3.74 10.19 -2.03
C SER A 123 4.07 9.21 -0.90
N PHE A 124 4.74 9.70 0.13
CA PHE A 124 5.30 8.89 1.21
C PHE A 124 4.68 9.23 2.56
N PHE A 125 4.77 8.28 3.49
CA PHE A 125 3.96 8.17 4.71
C PHE A 125 2.46 7.90 4.45
N TRP A 126 1.76 7.52 5.51
CA TRP A 126 0.31 7.32 5.52
C TRP A 126 -0.50 8.57 5.15
N ASP A 127 0.01 9.77 5.46
CA ASP A 127 -0.66 11.03 5.15
C ASP A 127 -0.17 11.68 3.84
N GLY A 128 0.94 11.20 3.27
CA GLY A 128 1.50 11.75 2.04
C GLY A 128 2.26 13.05 2.24
N ARG A 129 2.80 13.31 3.44
CA ARG A 129 3.48 14.57 3.76
C ARG A 129 4.84 14.76 3.06
N ALA A 130 5.44 13.69 2.54
CA ALA A 130 6.65 13.79 1.71
C ALA A 130 6.33 13.43 0.26
N LYS A 131 6.87 14.21 -0.68
CA LYS A 131 6.59 14.07 -2.12
C LYS A 131 7.52 13.08 -2.83
N THR A 132 8.72 12.87 -2.27
CA THR A 132 9.72 11.96 -2.84
C THR A 132 10.29 11.04 -1.76
N ALA A 133 10.89 9.92 -2.18
CA ALA A 133 11.55 8.99 -1.28
C ALA A 133 12.72 9.67 -0.57
N GLU A 134 13.47 10.51 -1.27
CA GLU A 134 14.64 11.21 -0.74
C GLU A 134 14.24 12.21 0.35
N GLN A 135 13.10 12.91 0.19
CA GLN A 135 12.55 13.73 1.25
C GLN A 135 12.14 12.88 2.46
N GLN A 136 11.49 11.74 2.21
CA GLN A 136 11.04 10.87 3.28
C GLN A 136 12.21 10.26 4.04
N ALA A 137 13.28 9.80 3.38
CA ALA A 137 14.43 9.16 3.99
C ALA A 137 15.13 10.06 5.04
N LEU A 138 15.03 11.38 4.90
CA LEU A 138 15.62 12.35 5.84
C LEU A 138 14.69 12.73 7.00
N MET A 139 13.38 12.51 6.90
CA MET A 139 12.41 12.91 7.92
C MET A 139 12.48 12.09 9.23
N PRO A 140 12.66 10.75 9.21
CA PRO A 140 12.84 9.96 10.42
C PRO A 140 14.02 10.41 11.27
N ILE A 141 15.10 10.85 10.63
CA ILE A 141 16.33 11.32 11.28
C ILE A 141 15.98 12.44 12.28
N SER A 142 15.16 13.40 11.89
CA SER A 142 14.78 14.56 12.73
C SER A 142 13.59 14.34 13.65
N ASN A 143 12.82 13.25 13.48
CA ASN A 143 11.63 13.03 14.28
C ASN A 143 12.03 12.66 15.74
N PRO A 144 11.57 13.42 16.77
CA PRO A 144 11.98 13.24 18.16
C PRO A 144 11.47 11.93 18.80
N ILE A 145 10.54 11.24 18.15
CA ILE A 145 10.03 9.92 18.55
C ILE A 145 10.80 8.81 17.84
N GLU A 146 11.31 9.05 16.63
CA GLU A 146 12.00 8.05 15.82
C GLU A 146 13.51 8.07 16.10
N MET A 147 14.28 8.97 15.45
CA MET A 147 15.76 8.99 15.55
C MET A 147 16.32 10.24 16.26
N ASP A 148 15.55 11.32 16.40
CA ASP A 148 15.82 12.51 17.23
C ASP A 148 17.18 13.21 17.00
N LEU A 149 17.67 13.22 15.75
CA LEU A 149 18.92 13.87 15.36
C LEU A 149 18.67 14.92 14.27
N ASP A 150 19.34 16.07 14.38
CA ASP A 150 19.38 17.02 13.27
C ASP A 150 20.07 16.36 12.04
N PRO A 151 19.46 16.36 10.84
CA PRO A 151 20.03 15.68 9.68
C PRO A 151 21.43 16.17 9.30
N GLN A 152 21.75 17.46 9.49
CA GLN A 152 23.10 17.96 9.24
C GLN A 152 24.10 17.39 10.24
N LYS A 153 23.72 17.21 11.50
CA LYS A 153 24.54 16.49 12.48
C LYS A 153 24.74 15.02 12.10
N ALA A 154 23.71 14.35 11.60
CA ALA A 154 23.84 12.98 11.08
C ALA A 154 24.85 12.92 9.92
N LEU A 155 24.73 13.83 8.94
CA LEU A 155 25.67 13.95 7.83
C LEU A 155 27.11 14.22 8.28
N MET A 156 27.30 15.10 9.27
CA MET A 156 28.63 15.36 9.85
C MET A 156 29.23 14.11 10.50
N ARG A 157 28.43 13.28 11.18
CA ARG A 157 28.90 12.00 11.75
C ARG A 157 29.35 11.05 10.64
N VAL A 158 28.52 10.86 9.62
CA VAL A 158 28.84 10.04 8.43
C VAL A 158 30.13 10.51 7.76
N ASN A 159 30.30 11.80 7.54
CA ASN A 159 31.49 12.36 6.89
C ASN A 159 32.75 12.31 7.76
N LYS A 160 32.61 12.21 9.08
CA LYS A 160 33.74 12.04 10.01
C LYS A 160 34.17 10.58 10.13
N ASP A 161 33.26 9.65 9.89
CA ASP A 161 33.57 8.22 9.92
C ASP A 161 34.34 7.78 8.66
N LYS A 162 35.62 7.42 8.84
CA LYS A 162 36.50 6.94 7.77
C LYS A 162 36.00 5.64 7.13
N SER A 163 35.11 4.89 7.79
CA SER A 163 34.50 3.68 7.22
C SER A 163 33.62 3.99 6.00
N TYR A 164 33.19 5.25 5.82
CA TYR A 164 32.43 5.70 4.66
C TYR A 164 33.28 6.15 3.47
N THR A 165 34.57 6.44 3.64
CA THR A 165 35.39 7.05 2.57
C THR A 165 35.42 6.20 1.30
N ALA A 166 35.58 4.87 1.41
CA ALA A 166 35.58 3.98 0.25
C ALA A 166 34.20 3.94 -0.44
N PHE A 167 33.12 3.89 0.34
CA PHE A 167 31.75 3.92 -0.19
C PHE A 167 31.44 5.23 -0.89
N ASN A 168 31.79 6.38 -0.29
CA ASN A 168 31.58 7.71 -0.86
C ASN A 168 32.35 7.88 -2.17
N LYS A 169 33.62 7.41 -2.22
CA LYS A 169 34.45 7.49 -3.42
C LYS A 169 33.90 6.62 -4.53
N SER A 170 33.42 5.42 -4.20
CA SER A 170 32.80 4.52 -5.16
C SER A 170 31.49 5.10 -5.70
N ALA A 171 30.60 5.58 -4.82
CA ALA A 171 29.26 6.05 -5.21
C ALA A 171 29.26 7.41 -5.92
N PHE A 172 30.07 8.35 -5.45
CA PHE A 172 29.97 9.76 -5.86
C PHE A 172 31.31 10.41 -6.22
N ASN A 173 32.40 9.63 -6.30
CA ASN A 173 33.75 10.13 -6.54
C ASN A 173 34.16 11.27 -5.57
N SER A 174 33.74 11.16 -4.31
CA SER A 174 33.99 12.15 -3.26
C SER A 174 34.39 11.45 -1.97
N ASN A 175 35.17 12.12 -1.11
CA ASN A 175 35.47 11.61 0.23
C ASN A 175 34.34 11.90 1.23
N THR A 176 33.47 12.85 0.93
CA THR A 176 32.34 13.27 1.77
C THR A 176 31.04 13.27 0.97
N LEU A 177 29.92 13.11 1.67
CA LEU A 177 28.58 13.22 1.13
C LEU A 177 28.01 14.62 1.36
N SER A 178 27.20 15.06 0.40
CA SER A 178 26.17 16.08 0.60
C SER A 178 24.88 15.44 1.14
N MET A 179 23.95 16.27 1.64
CA MET A 179 22.64 15.79 2.10
C MET A 179 21.87 15.07 0.99
N ALA A 180 21.92 15.60 -0.23
CA ALA A 180 21.26 15.01 -1.39
C ALA A 180 21.83 13.62 -1.73
N GLN A 181 23.16 13.46 -1.68
CA GLN A 181 23.82 12.18 -1.93
C GLN A 181 23.54 11.14 -0.84
N MET A 182 23.43 11.56 0.42
CA MET A 182 23.01 10.67 1.50
C MET A 182 21.58 10.14 1.29
N ALA A 183 20.65 11.03 0.93
CA ALA A 183 19.28 10.65 0.62
C ALA A 183 19.19 9.77 -0.63
N GLU A 184 19.92 10.11 -1.70
CA GLU A 184 19.99 9.33 -2.93
C GLU A 184 20.52 7.92 -2.69
N ALA A 185 21.56 7.76 -1.86
CA ALA A 185 22.10 6.45 -1.51
C ALA A 185 21.09 5.61 -0.72
N LEU A 186 20.46 6.18 0.32
CA LEU A 186 19.39 5.51 1.08
C LEU A 186 18.29 4.99 0.14
N VAL A 187 17.77 5.86 -0.72
CA VAL A 187 16.70 5.49 -1.67
C VAL A 187 17.19 4.47 -2.70
N ALA A 188 18.45 4.54 -3.14
CA ALA A 188 19.02 3.53 -4.04
C ALA A 188 18.97 2.13 -3.40
N PHE A 189 19.28 2.01 -2.11
CA PHE A 189 19.10 0.76 -1.39
C PHE A 189 17.62 0.38 -1.24
N GLU A 190 16.74 1.30 -0.86
CA GLU A 190 15.31 1.03 -0.71
C GLU A 190 14.64 0.53 -2.01
N ARG A 191 15.11 0.97 -3.18
CA ARG A 191 14.69 0.44 -4.50
C ARG A 191 15.00 -1.04 -4.71
N THR A 192 15.97 -1.58 -3.96
CA THR A 192 16.34 -3.01 -4.02
C THR A 192 15.45 -3.88 -3.14
N LEU A 193 14.59 -3.31 -2.32
CA LEU A 193 13.75 -4.05 -1.40
C LEU A 193 12.61 -4.73 -2.15
N ILE A 194 12.75 -6.04 -2.34
CA ILE A 194 11.81 -6.86 -3.11
C ILE A 194 10.69 -7.31 -2.17
N ALA A 195 9.44 -7.12 -2.61
CA ALA A 195 8.28 -7.73 -1.96
C ALA A 195 8.46 -9.27 -1.85
N PRO A 196 7.91 -9.91 -0.79
CA PRO A 196 7.95 -11.36 -0.62
C PRO A 196 7.56 -12.10 -1.90
N ASN A 197 8.17 -13.26 -2.15
CA ASN A 197 7.81 -14.06 -3.31
C ASN A 197 6.50 -14.82 -3.04
N THR A 198 5.37 -14.12 -3.18
CA THR A 198 4.05 -14.66 -2.87
C THR A 198 3.52 -15.55 -3.99
N ARG A 199 2.51 -16.37 -3.66
CA ARG A 199 1.82 -17.20 -4.65
C ARG A 199 1.11 -16.33 -5.69
N PHE A 200 0.62 -15.15 -5.33
CA PHE A 200 0.07 -14.16 -6.26
C PHE A 200 1.13 -13.65 -7.24
N LYS A 201 2.32 -13.26 -6.77
CA LYS A 201 3.42 -12.84 -7.66
C LYS A 201 3.77 -13.92 -8.68
N SER A 202 3.90 -15.17 -8.23
CA SER A 202 4.13 -16.32 -9.11
C SER A 202 2.99 -16.53 -10.12
N PHE A 203 1.74 -16.34 -9.69
CA PHE A 203 0.56 -16.44 -10.53
C PHE A 203 0.51 -15.34 -11.61
N ILE A 204 0.71 -14.07 -11.24
CA ILE A 204 0.68 -12.95 -12.19
C ILE A 204 1.84 -13.05 -13.20
N ASN A 205 3.03 -13.46 -12.77
CA ASN A 205 4.14 -13.69 -13.69
C ASN A 205 3.82 -14.78 -14.73
N GLU A 206 3.21 -15.88 -14.29
CA GLU A 206 2.91 -17.00 -15.18
C GLU A 206 1.66 -16.78 -16.03
N VAL A 207 0.67 -16.00 -15.57
CA VAL A 207 -0.57 -15.81 -16.33
C VAL A 207 -0.34 -15.06 -17.65
N GLN A 208 0.73 -14.27 -17.73
CA GLN A 208 1.10 -13.56 -18.96
C GLN A 208 1.59 -14.51 -20.05
N SER A 209 2.27 -15.60 -19.70
CA SER A 209 2.90 -16.54 -20.65
C SER A 209 2.16 -17.87 -20.79
N ASN A 210 1.57 -18.38 -19.70
CA ASN A 210 0.84 -19.64 -19.66
C ASN A 210 -0.33 -19.60 -18.66
N PRO A 211 -1.47 -18.97 -19.03
CA PRO A 211 -2.64 -18.83 -18.15
C PRO A 211 -3.17 -20.17 -17.60
N LYS A 212 -3.17 -21.23 -18.41
CA LYS A 212 -3.64 -22.56 -18.00
C LYS A 212 -2.78 -23.14 -16.88
N LYS A 213 -1.46 -22.97 -16.97
CA LYS A 213 -0.51 -23.41 -15.93
C LYS A 213 -0.61 -22.53 -14.69
N ALA A 214 -0.66 -21.20 -14.87
CA ALA A 214 -0.84 -20.24 -13.79
C ALA A 214 -2.06 -20.57 -12.92
N LEU A 215 -3.20 -20.88 -13.55
CA LEU A 215 -4.41 -21.24 -12.82
C LEU A 215 -4.27 -22.50 -11.96
N ARG A 216 -3.41 -23.46 -12.31
CA ARG A 216 -3.17 -24.64 -11.45
C ARG A 216 -2.53 -24.27 -10.11
N ARG A 217 -1.98 -23.06 -9.98
CA ARG A 217 -1.47 -22.52 -8.72
C ARG A 217 -2.55 -22.03 -7.79
N LEU A 218 -3.77 -21.81 -8.28
CA LEU A 218 -4.88 -21.31 -7.47
C LEU A 218 -5.85 -22.46 -7.17
N SER A 219 -6.24 -22.54 -5.91
CA SER A 219 -7.45 -23.25 -5.49
C SER A 219 -8.70 -22.55 -6.02
N ASP A 220 -9.83 -23.25 -6.00
CA ASP A 220 -11.10 -22.67 -6.42
C ASP A 220 -11.50 -21.46 -5.55
N ASN A 221 -11.26 -21.52 -4.24
CA ASN A 221 -11.55 -20.40 -3.32
C ASN A 221 -10.69 -19.16 -3.64
N GLU A 222 -9.40 -19.34 -3.97
CA GLU A 222 -8.52 -18.23 -4.35
C GLU A 222 -8.90 -17.64 -5.70
N LEU A 223 -9.31 -18.47 -6.66
CA LEU A 223 -9.80 -18.00 -7.96
C LEU A 223 -11.13 -17.23 -7.81
N ASN A 224 -12.05 -17.75 -7.00
CA ASN A 224 -13.29 -17.05 -6.65
C ASN A 224 -12.99 -15.73 -5.95
N GLY A 225 -12.05 -15.72 -5.00
CA GLY A 225 -11.62 -14.52 -4.29
C GLY A 225 -11.01 -13.47 -5.22
N LEU A 226 -10.14 -13.90 -6.15
CA LEU A 226 -9.60 -13.03 -7.21
C LEU A 226 -10.73 -12.45 -8.06
N HIS A 227 -11.70 -13.26 -8.47
CA HIS A 227 -12.84 -12.78 -9.23
C HIS A 227 -13.64 -11.74 -8.45
N LEU A 228 -13.98 -12.03 -7.19
CA LEU A 228 -14.71 -11.12 -6.30
C LEU A 228 -13.96 -9.80 -6.09
N PHE A 229 -12.66 -9.86 -5.80
CA PHE A 229 -11.80 -8.69 -5.59
C PHE A 229 -11.86 -7.71 -6.77
N ARG A 230 -11.87 -8.25 -8.00
CA ARG A 230 -11.95 -7.50 -9.26
C ARG A 230 -13.35 -7.05 -9.62
N THR A 231 -14.39 -7.77 -9.19
CA THR A 231 -15.78 -7.53 -9.60
C THR A 231 -16.66 -7.10 -8.42
N LYS A 232 -17.45 -8.02 -7.86
CA LYS A 232 -18.50 -7.75 -6.87
C LYS A 232 -18.01 -7.04 -5.62
N ALA A 233 -16.81 -7.37 -5.13
CA ALA A 233 -16.23 -6.77 -3.92
C ALA A 233 -15.58 -5.40 -4.19
N LYS A 234 -15.34 -5.05 -5.46
CA LYS A 234 -14.88 -3.73 -5.92
C LYS A 234 -13.59 -3.23 -5.27
N CYS A 235 -12.75 -4.14 -4.77
CA CYS A 235 -11.51 -3.81 -4.07
C CYS A 235 -10.54 -3.03 -4.98
N MET A 236 -10.53 -3.36 -6.28
CA MET A 236 -9.76 -2.65 -7.30
C MET A 236 -10.17 -1.19 -7.51
N THR A 237 -11.26 -0.71 -6.90
CA THR A 237 -11.57 0.73 -6.85
C THR A 237 -10.38 1.52 -6.28
N CYS A 238 -9.69 0.97 -5.26
CA CYS A 238 -8.51 1.60 -4.66
C CYS A 238 -7.26 0.73 -4.78
N HIS A 239 -7.38 -0.60 -4.88
CA HIS A 239 -6.23 -1.52 -4.89
C HIS A 239 -6.01 -2.12 -6.28
N ASN A 240 -5.33 -1.36 -7.15
CA ASN A 240 -5.09 -1.69 -8.55
C ASN A 240 -3.62 -1.50 -8.93
N ASP A 241 -3.29 -1.77 -10.20
CA ASP A 241 -1.94 -1.65 -10.75
C ASP A 241 -0.90 -2.55 -10.02
N ALA A 242 0.38 -2.35 -10.31
CA ALA A 242 1.50 -3.15 -9.83
C ALA A 242 1.68 -3.11 -8.29
N LEU A 243 1.29 -2.01 -7.65
CA LEU A 243 1.35 -1.84 -6.20
C LEU A 243 0.14 -2.41 -5.47
N LEU A 244 -0.93 -2.80 -6.18
CA LEU A 244 -2.24 -3.02 -5.57
C LEU A 244 -2.67 -1.80 -4.74
N SER A 245 -2.44 -0.59 -5.26
CA SER A 245 -2.77 0.69 -4.66
C SER A 245 -2.88 1.77 -5.74
N ASP A 246 -3.92 2.59 -5.64
CA ASP A 246 -4.14 3.77 -6.47
C ASP A 246 -3.29 4.99 -6.04
N ASN A 247 -2.52 4.84 -4.95
CA ASN A 247 -1.74 5.91 -4.30
C ASN A 247 -2.57 7.14 -3.88
N GLN A 248 -3.90 7.06 -3.90
CA GLN A 248 -4.78 8.17 -3.55
C GLN A 248 -5.11 8.18 -2.05
N PHE A 249 -5.76 9.26 -1.61
CA PHE A 249 -6.13 9.48 -0.21
C PHE A 249 -7.61 9.25 0.01
N HIS A 250 -7.96 8.35 0.92
CA HIS A 250 -9.34 7.98 1.20
C HIS A 250 -9.62 8.01 2.70
N GLY A 251 -10.84 8.44 3.05
CA GLY A 251 -11.34 8.38 4.42
C GLY A 251 -12.08 7.08 4.63
N THR A 252 -11.49 6.12 5.32
CA THR A 252 -12.10 4.80 5.60
C THR A 252 -12.93 4.77 6.89
N GLY A 253 -13.00 5.89 7.62
CA GLY A 253 -13.73 6.01 8.89
C GLY A 253 -12.91 5.59 10.12
N LEU A 254 -11.60 5.31 9.94
CA LEU A 254 -10.69 4.87 11.00
C LEU A 254 -9.87 6.02 11.61
N HIS A 255 -10.36 7.25 11.58
CA HIS A 255 -9.62 8.46 11.99
C HIS A 255 -9.75 8.81 13.48
N TYR A 256 -10.66 8.17 14.22
CA TYR A 256 -10.85 8.36 15.66
C TYR A 256 -11.06 9.83 16.11
N TYR A 257 -11.77 10.62 15.30
CA TYR A 257 -11.93 12.06 15.53
C TYR A 257 -12.68 12.37 16.84
N GLY A 258 -12.07 13.19 17.69
CA GLY A 258 -12.56 13.55 19.03
C GLY A 258 -12.52 12.44 20.07
N ARG A 259 -11.67 11.40 19.89
CA ARG A 259 -11.48 10.30 20.86
C ARG A 259 -10.01 9.88 20.94
N SER A 260 -9.69 8.98 21.87
CA SER A 260 -8.37 8.35 21.93
C SER A 260 -8.01 7.71 20.58
N PHE A 261 -6.73 7.79 20.23
CA PHE A 261 -6.18 7.41 18.92
C PHE A 261 -6.57 8.32 17.75
N GLU A 262 -7.04 9.55 18.02
CA GLU A 262 -7.30 10.54 16.95
C GLU A 262 -6.08 10.70 16.05
N ASP A 263 -6.32 10.52 14.75
CA ASP A 263 -5.37 10.85 13.71
C ASP A 263 -6.12 11.53 12.57
N LYS A 264 -5.87 12.82 12.40
CA LYS A 264 -6.49 13.61 11.33
C LYS A 264 -5.83 13.36 9.97
N GLY A 265 -4.83 12.47 9.90
CA GLY A 265 -4.23 12.02 8.66
C GLY A 265 -3.60 13.17 7.89
N ARG A 266 -3.97 13.26 6.61
CA ARG A 266 -3.50 14.30 5.67
C ARG A 266 -3.77 15.74 6.12
N PHE A 267 -4.76 15.97 6.98
CA PHE A 267 -5.00 17.31 7.54
C PHE A 267 -3.80 17.85 8.32
N ASN A 268 -3.05 17.00 9.04
CA ASN A 268 -2.01 17.44 9.98
C ASN A 268 -0.90 18.28 9.32
N PHE A 269 -0.67 18.13 8.02
CA PHE A 269 0.29 18.97 7.28
C PHE A 269 -0.36 19.88 6.23
N THR A 270 -1.54 19.54 5.72
CA THR A 270 -2.22 20.36 4.70
C THR A 270 -3.03 21.51 5.29
N ASN A 271 -3.45 21.40 6.56
CA ASN A 271 -4.41 22.31 7.21
C ASN A 271 -5.73 22.50 6.45
N ASN A 272 -6.06 21.61 5.50
CA ASN A 272 -7.28 21.68 4.72
C ASN A 272 -8.35 20.78 5.34
N PRO A 273 -9.48 21.31 5.85
CA PRO A 273 -10.49 20.50 6.53
C PRO A 273 -11.08 19.35 5.70
N SER A 274 -11.04 19.43 4.37
CA SER A 274 -11.45 18.32 3.50
C SER A 274 -10.53 17.09 3.57
N ASN A 275 -9.33 17.25 4.16
CA ASN A 275 -8.31 16.21 4.27
C ASN A 275 -8.33 15.50 5.63
N ILE A 276 -9.25 15.85 6.54
CA ILE A 276 -9.33 15.23 7.87
C ILE A 276 -9.69 13.75 7.73
N GLY A 277 -8.86 12.90 8.32
CA GLY A 277 -9.05 11.45 8.36
C GLY A 277 -8.77 10.75 7.02
N LEU A 278 -8.15 11.44 6.06
CA LEU A 278 -7.71 10.83 4.81
C LEU A 278 -6.31 10.25 4.97
N PHE A 279 -6.13 9.02 4.48
CA PHE A 279 -4.86 8.31 4.44
C PHE A 279 -4.64 7.73 3.04
N ARG A 280 -3.37 7.59 2.65
CA ARG A 280 -2.98 6.95 1.40
C ARG A 280 -3.44 5.49 1.40
N THR A 281 -3.94 5.00 0.27
CA THR A 281 -4.17 3.57 0.07
C THR A 281 -2.85 2.81 0.22
N PRO A 282 -2.68 1.93 1.23
CA PRO A 282 -1.46 1.14 1.33
C PRO A 282 -1.39 0.10 0.21
N SER A 283 -0.18 -0.28 -0.17
CA SER A 283 0.04 -1.45 -1.04
C SER A 283 -0.43 -2.71 -0.33
N LEU A 284 -0.95 -3.68 -1.10
CA LEU A 284 -1.30 -5.01 -0.59
C LEU A 284 -0.23 -6.06 -0.93
N LEU A 285 0.94 -5.66 -1.42
CA LEU A 285 2.03 -6.60 -1.71
C LEU A 285 2.60 -7.17 -0.41
N GLY A 286 2.66 -8.50 -0.29
CA GLY A 286 3.15 -9.15 0.93
C GLY A 286 2.21 -8.92 2.12
N LEU A 287 0.89 -8.89 1.87
CA LEU A 287 -0.11 -8.50 2.86
C LEU A 287 0.00 -9.31 4.16
N THR A 288 0.26 -10.62 4.06
CA THR A 288 0.38 -11.50 5.24
C THR A 288 1.65 -11.30 6.05
N GLU A 289 2.68 -10.71 5.48
CA GLU A 289 3.97 -10.48 6.13
C GLU A 289 4.00 -9.15 6.89
N THR A 290 2.97 -8.31 6.72
CA THR A 290 2.96 -6.90 7.17
C THR A 290 1.85 -6.62 8.18
N PHE A 291 1.45 -7.64 8.93
CA PHE A 291 0.51 -7.50 10.04
C PHE A 291 1.21 -6.88 11.28
N PRO A 292 0.48 -6.17 12.17
CA PRO A 292 -0.93 -5.80 12.05
C PRO A 292 -1.15 -4.63 11.07
N TRP A 293 -2.37 -4.50 10.56
CA TRP A 293 -2.72 -3.62 9.44
C TRP A 293 -3.40 -2.30 9.84
N MET A 294 -3.57 -1.45 8.82
CA MET A 294 -4.06 -0.06 8.88
C MET A 294 -3.03 0.90 9.47
N HIS A 295 -3.24 2.21 9.28
CA HIS A 295 -2.30 3.24 9.75
C HIS A 295 -2.03 3.21 11.26
N ASN A 296 -2.91 2.59 12.05
CA ASN A 296 -2.81 2.49 13.50
C ASN A 296 -2.51 1.07 13.99
N GLY A 297 -2.36 0.08 13.10
CA GLY A 297 -1.97 -1.29 13.47
C GLY A 297 -2.95 -2.02 14.39
N LEU A 298 -4.24 -1.65 14.36
CA LEU A 298 -5.27 -2.22 15.24
C LEU A 298 -6.00 -3.44 14.66
N PHE A 299 -5.60 -3.93 13.49
CA PHE A 299 -6.26 -5.02 12.80
C PHE A 299 -5.31 -6.19 12.57
N ASP A 300 -5.69 -7.37 13.04
CA ASP A 300 -4.93 -8.63 12.96
C ASP A 300 -5.72 -9.78 12.30
N ASP A 301 -7.00 -9.56 11.97
CA ASP A 301 -7.85 -10.54 11.30
C ASP A 301 -8.38 -10.04 9.94
N LEU A 302 -7.96 -10.71 8.87
CA LEU A 302 -8.43 -10.43 7.50
C LEU A 302 -9.94 -10.64 7.36
N LEU A 303 -10.53 -11.62 8.04
CA LEU A 303 -11.97 -11.85 7.94
C LEU A 303 -12.75 -10.68 8.56
N GLY A 304 -12.31 -10.16 9.70
CA GLY A 304 -12.80 -8.94 10.34
C GLY A 304 -12.70 -7.73 9.42
N ILE A 305 -11.57 -7.54 8.75
CA ILE A 305 -11.39 -6.48 7.75
C ILE A 305 -12.39 -6.64 6.59
N VAL A 306 -12.50 -7.84 6.01
CA VAL A 306 -13.45 -8.13 4.93
C VAL A 306 -14.89 -7.90 5.39
N ASN A 307 -15.24 -8.27 6.62
CA ASN A 307 -16.57 -8.02 7.19
C ASN A 307 -16.86 -6.53 7.30
N MET A 308 -15.91 -5.74 7.81
CA MET A 308 -16.03 -4.28 7.89
C MET A 308 -16.29 -3.67 6.50
N TYR A 309 -15.51 -4.05 5.48
CA TYR A 309 -15.73 -3.56 4.12
C TYR A 309 -17.01 -4.09 3.47
N ASN A 310 -17.44 -5.31 3.79
CA ASN A 310 -18.72 -5.86 3.34
C ASN A 310 -19.93 -5.04 3.85
N HIS A 311 -19.81 -4.45 5.04
CA HIS A 311 -20.78 -3.48 5.59
C HIS A 311 -20.62 -2.06 5.03
N GLY A 312 -19.70 -1.84 4.10
CA GLY A 312 -19.41 -0.55 3.50
C GLY A 312 -18.37 0.29 4.27
N GLY A 313 -17.48 -0.34 5.03
CA GLY A 313 -16.41 0.34 5.79
C GLY A 313 -16.87 0.87 7.15
N ALA A 314 -15.93 1.40 7.94
CA ALA A 314 -16.25 2.00 9.23
C ALA A 314 -17.13 3.25 9.04
N ARG A 315 -18.18 3.41 9.86
CA ARG A 315 -19.12 4.54 9.81
C ARG A 315 -19.21 5.23 11.18
N PRO A 316 -18.16 5.95 11.60
CA PRO A 316 -18.21 6.70 12.86
C PRO A 316 -19.35 7.72 12.79
N LYS A 317 -20.06 7.88 13.92
CA LYS A 317 -21.13 8.87 14.07
C LYS A 317 -20.65 9.98 15.00
N PRO A 318 -21.04 11.25 14.75
CA PRO A 318 -20.70 12.34 15.65
C PRO A 318 -21.33 12.12 17.03
N ARG A 319 -20.60 12.48 18.09
CA ARG A 319 -21.16 12.56 19.45
C ARG A 319 -22.06 13.79 19.56
N LYS A 320 -22.83 13.91 20.65
CA LYS A 320 -23.71 15.07 20.90
C LYS A 320 -22.99 16.42 20.74
N SER A 321 -21.75 16.52 21.21
CA SER A 321 -20.90 17.71 21.09
C SER A 321 -20.41 18.01 19.68
N GLN A 322 -20.54 17.07 18.74
CA GLN A 322 -20.03 17.15 17.37
C GLN A 322 -21.15 17.19 16.32
N LEU A 323 -22.43 17.22 16.72
CA LEU A 323 -23.57 17.15 15.78
C LEU A 323 -23.54 18.27 14.73
N ASN A 324 -23.07 19.45 15.13
CA ASN A 324 -22.98 20.63 14.27
C ASN A 324 -21.55 20.91 13.79
N ASP A 325 -20.62 19.95 13.97
CA ASP A 325 -19.24 20.12 13.52
C ASP A 325 -19.18 19.95 11.98
N PRO A 326 -18.93 21.03 11.21
CA PRO A 326 -18.87 20.94 9.75
C PRO A 326 -17.68 20.11 9.25
N HIS A 327 -16.71 19.83 10.13
CA HIS A 327 -15.47 19.12 9.82
C HIS A 327 -15.48 17.66 10.27
N PHE A 328 -16.60 17.16 10.83
CA PHE A 328 -16.68 15.75 11.22
C PHE A 328 -16.40 14.85 9.99
N PRO A 329 -15.35 14.01 10.03
CA PRO A 329 -14.91 13.30 8.83
C PRO A 329 -15.95 12.27 8.39
N LYS A 330 -16.14 12.18 7.08
CA LYS A 330 -17.08 11.24 6.47
C LYS A 330 -16.31 10.16 5.75
N THR A 331 -16.67 8.92 6.01
CA THR A 331 -16.17 7.79 5.24
C THR A 331 -16.55 7.95 3.77
N THR A 332 -15.59 7.71 2.87
CA THR A 332 -15.74 7.89 1.42
C THR A 332 -17.01 7.23 0.87
N LYS A 333 -17.60 7.87 -0.15
CA LYS A 333 -18.77 7.35 -0.87
C LYS A 333 -18.42 6.16 -1.77
N LEU A 334 -17.13 5.91 -2.00
CA LEU A 334 -16.64 4.75 -2.75
C LEU A 334 -16.87 3.44 -1.99
N LEU A 335 -16.86 3.48 -0.65
CA LEU A 335 -17.20 2.31 0.15
C LEU A 335 -18.73 2.19 0.24
N LYS A 336 -19.26 1.07 -0.22
CA LYS A 336 -20.69 0.73 -0.22
C LYS A 336 -20.85 -0.70 0.29
N PRO A 337 -21.99 -1.06 0.93
CA PRO A 337 -22.23 -2.44 1.31
C PRO A 337 -22.13 -3.38 0.11
N LEU A 338 -21.32 -4.44 0.23
CA LEU A 338 -20.97 -5.34 -0.87
C LEU A 338 -21.94 -6.52 -1.01
N LYS A 339 -22.71 -6.81 0.05
CA LYS A 339 -23.67 -7.94 0.12
C LYS A 339 -23.02 -9.28 -0.26
N LEU A 340 -21.78 -9.50 0.19
CA LEU A 340 -21.09 -10.76 0.05
C LEU A 340 -21.71 -11.80 0.99
N THR A 341 -21.90 -13.01 0.48
CA THR A 341 -22.31 -14.18 1.26
C THR A 341 -21.21 -14.60 2.24
N LYS A 342 -21.48 -15.59 3.09
CA LYS A 342 -20.44 -16.17 3.95
C LYS A 342 -19.30 -16.77 3.12
N GLN A 343 -19.62 -17.55 2.09
CA GLN A 343 -18.61 -18.20 1.26
C GLN A 343 -17.78 -17.19 0.47
N GLU A 344 -18.40 -16.19 -0.15
CA GLU A 344 -17.68 -15.16 -0.91
C GLU A 344 -16.67 -14.39 -0.05
N ARG A 345 -16.99 -14.14 1.23
CA ARG A 345 -16.04 -13.52 2.16
C ARG A 345 -14.84 -14.42 2.45
N LEU A 346 -15.07 -15.72 2.61
CA LEU A 346 -13.99 -16.69 2.83
C LEU A 346 -13.10 -16.85 1.58
N ASP A 347 -13.71 -16.87 0.40
CA ASP A 347 -13.01 -16.90 -0.88
C ASP A 347 -12.15 -15.64 -1.05
N LEU A 348 -12.70 -14.46 -0.73
CA LEU A 348 -11.95 -13.21 -0.77
C LEU A 348 -10.76 -13.23 0.22
N VAL A 349 -10.94 -13.74 1.43
CA VAL A 349 -9.84 -13.92 2.39
C VAL A 349 -8.79 -14.90 1.85
N ALA A 350 -9.20 -15.99 1.20
CA ALA A 350 -8.27 -16.94 0.61
C ALA A 350 -7.39 -16.27 -0.46
N PHE A 351 -7.96 -15.41 -1.30
CA PHE A 351 -7.19 -14.61 -2.24
C PHE A 351 -6.28 -13.57 -1.56
N LEU A 352 -6.77 -12.83 -0.57
CA LEU A 352 -5.96 -11.84 0.16
C LEU A 352 -4.72 -12.46 0.82
N ARG A 353 -4.81 -13.72 1.28
CA ARG A 353 -3.69 -14.45 1.91
C ARG A 353 -2.57 -14.83 0.96
N ILE A 354 -2.80 -14.79 -0.35
CA ILE A 354 -1.76 -15.12 -1.33
C ILE A 354 -1.10 -13.90 -1.96
N LEU A 355 -1.56 -12.68 -1.63
CA LEU A 355 -1.08 -11.40 -2.19
C LEU A 355 0.37 -11.08 -1.84
#